data_AF-A0A1Z5L0E6-F1
#
_entry.id   AF-A0A1Z5L0E6-F1
#
_cell.length_a   1.000
_cell.length_b   1.000
_cell.length_c   1.000
_cell.angle_alpha   90.00
_cell.angle_beta   90.00
_cell.angle_gamma   90.00
#
_symmetry.space_group_name_H-M   'P 1'
#
loop_
_entity.id
_entity.type
_entity.pdbx_description
1 polymer ?
#
loop_
_entity_poly.entity_id
_entity_poly.type
_entity_poly.pdbx_seq_one_letter_code
_entity_poly.pdbx_strand_id
1 'polypeptide(L)'
;MINPVESEGLVHAFCDKLVKASSNRMGVLCVRVLQNLYEAINPNRALRYDVYYNLVKVALKTDMITSVFSDLTKLKTWLHDLEIPIPRVQKLLRLLHEALIENRQSELASKVMIELLSTYTEDNASQARDDAHRCIVSCLADPSTFLLDHLLPLKQPVRFLEGELIHDLLTIFVAEK
;
A
#
# COMPACT_ATOMS: atom_id res chain seq x y z
N MET A 1 6.93 -14.65 33.30
CA MET A 1 6.35 -15.10 32.02
C MET A 1 5.33 -14.06 31.62
N ILE A 2 5.58 -13.26 30.58
CA ILE A 2 4.62 -12.26 30.09
C ILE A 2 3.54 -13.03 29.33
N ASN A 3 2.28 -12.81 29.66
CA ASN A 3 1.17 -13.46 28.99
C ASN A 3 1.16 -13.04 27.51
N PRO A 4 1.09 -13.97 26.54
CA PRO A 4 1.14 -13.62 25.11
C PRO A 4 0.05 -12.61 24.70
N VAL A 5 -1.12 -12.65 25.34
CA VAL A 5 -2.23 -11.71 25.09
C VAL A 5 -1.94 -10.29 25.60
N GLU A 6 -1.24 -10.16 26.73
CA GLU A 6 -0.82 -8.84 27.25
C GLU A 6 0.29 -8.24 26.39
N SER A 7 1.16 -9.11 25.81
CA SER A 7 2.22 -8.68 24.92
C SER A 7 1.69 -8.09 23.61
N GLU A 8 0.59 -8.63 23.07
CA GLU A 8 -0.08 -8.10 21.87
C GLU A 8 -0.65 -6.70 22.10
N GLY A 9 -1.40 -6.52 23.19
CA GLY A 9 -1.95 -5.22 23.57
C GLY A 9 -0.87 -4.17 23.82
N LEU A 10 0.27 -4.57 24.41
CA LEU A 10 1.40 -3.68 24.64
C LEU A 10 2.05 -3.24 23.32
N VAL A 11 2.23 -4.16 22.37
CA VAL A 11 2.78 -3.88 21.04
C VAL A 11 1.89 -2.90 20.29
N HIS A 12 0.57 -3.10 20.29
CA HIS A 12 -0.36 -2.15 19.66
C HIS A 12 -0.29 -0.76 20.31
N ALA A 13 -0.33 -0.68 21.64
CA ALA A 13 -0.23 0.59 22.36
C ALA A 13 1.11 1.29 22.11
N PHE A 14 2.19 0.52 21.94
CA PHE A 14 3.51 1.04 21.61
C PHE A 14 3.57 1.56 20.16
N CYS A 15 3.07 0.79 19.19
CA CYS A 15 2.95 1.24 17.80
C CYS A 15 2.12 2.52 17.68
N ASP A 16 0.98 2.62 18.38
CA ASP A 16 0.14 3.82 18.39
C ASP A 16 0.85 5.04 18.98
N LYS A 17 1.63 4.85 20.06
CA LYS A 17 2.45 5.92 20.64
C LYS A 17 3.54 6.38 19.68
N LEU A 18 4.18 5.46 18.95
CA LEU A 18 5.21 5.79 17.97
C LEU A 18 4.64 6.51 16.74
N VAL A 19 3.47 6.10 16.25
CA VAL A 19 2.75 6.79 15.15
C VAL A 19 2.34 8.22 15.53
N LYS A 20 2.07 8.46 16.82
CA LYS A 20 1.81 9.81 17.35
C LYS A 20 3.10 10.61 17.56
N ALA A 21 4.18 9.97 18.00
CA ALA A 21 5.47 10.61 18.24
C ALA A 21 6.27 10.91 16.96
N SER A 22 5.94 10.26 15.84
CA SER A 22 6.66 10.40 14.57
C SER A 22 6.49 11.76 13.89
N SER A 23 5.58 12.62 14.35
CA SER A 23 5.43 14.01 13.89
C SER A 23 6.50 14.97 14.44
N ASN A 24 7.41 14.47 15.28
CA ASN A 24 8.48 15.26 15.90
C ASN A 24 9.86 14.85 15.33
N ARG A 25 10.96 15.49 15.76
CA ARG A 25 12.36 15.13 15.40
C ARG A 25 12.73 13.65 15.62
N MET A 26 11.87 12.88 16.28
CA MET A 26 12.04 11.46 16.60
C MET A 26 11.51 10.51 15.51
N GLY A 27 10.98 11.00 14.39
CA GLY A 27 10.41 10.19 13.32
C GLY A 27 11.32 9.05 12.84
N VAL A 28 12.58 9.35 12.52
CA VAL A 28 13.56 8.36 12.07
C VAL A 28 13.86 7.30 13.14
N LEU A 29 13.88 7.69 14.42
CA LEU A 29 14.06 6.76 15.54
C LEU A 29 12.83 5.86 15.71
N CYS A 30 11.62 6.38 15.50
CA CYS A 30 10.39 5.59 15.53
C CYS A 30 10.40 4.51 14.45
N VAL A 31 10.84 4.83 13.23
CA VAL A 31 11.02 3.86 12.14
C VAL A 31 11.98 2.75 12.55
N ARG A 32 13.17 3.10 13.06
CA ARG A 32 14.19 2.11 13.43
C ARG A 32 13.74 1.21 14.58
N VAL A 33 13.06 1.77 15.58
CA VAL A 33 12.51 1.00 16.70
C VAL A 33 11.43 0.03 16.22
N LEU A 34 10.54 0.46 15.31
CA LEU A 34 9.52 -0.40 14.73
C LEU A 34 10.11 -1.49 13.82
N GLN A 35 11.17 -1.20 13.07
CA GLN A 35 11.90 -2.20 12.29
C GLN A 35 12.49 -3.30 13.18
N ASN A 36 13.19 -2.91 14.25
CA ASN A 36 13.74 -3.87 15.21
C ASN A 36 12.64 -4.71 15.86
N LEU A 37 11.49 -4.09 16.17
CA LEU A 37 10.33 -4.79 16.72
C LEU A 37 9.73 -5.78 15.71
N TYR A 38 9.64 -5.40 14.43
CA TYR A 38 9.17 -6.27 13.35
C TYR A 38 10.07 -7.51 13.18
N GLU A 39 11.39 -7.35 13.30
CA GLU A 39 12.35 -8.46 13.26
C GLU A 39 12.23 -9.38 14.48
N ALA A 40 11.94 -8.82 15.66
CA ALA A 40 11.83 -9.58 16.91
C ALA A 40 10.53 -10.41 17.04
N ILE A 41 9.43 -10.05 16.37
CA ILE A 41 8.11 -10.68 16.50
C ILE A 41 7.95 -11.98 15.69
N ASN A 42 9.06 -12.61 15.29
CA ASN A 42 9.09 -13.63 14.23
C ASN A 42 8.17 -14.88 14.36
N PRO A 43 7.55 -15.27 15.51
CA PRO A 43 6.57 -16.36 15.52
C PRO A 43 5.07 -15.94 15.47
N ASN A 44 4.68 -14.66 15.64
CA ASN A 44 3.26 -14.28 15.69
C ASN A 44 2.76 -13.64 14.37
N ARG A 45 1.95 -14.40 13.61
CA ARG A 45 1.44 -14.04 12.27
C ARG A 45 0.57 -12.77 12.28
N ALA A 46 -0.28 -12.58 13.29
CA ALA A 46 -1.24 -11.47 13.33
C ALA A 46 -0.54 -10.14 13.68
N LEU A 47 0.31 -10.15 14.70
CA LEU A 47 1.08 -8.97 15.12
C LEU A 47 1.99 -8.44 14.02
N ARG A 48 2.53 -9.33 13.18
CA ARG A 48 3.46 -8.96 12.12
C ARG A 48 2.83 -8.01 11.11
N TYR A 49 1.58 -8.26 10.74
CA TYR A 49 0.79 -7.37 9.89
C TYR A 49 0.59 -6.00 10.54
N ASP A 50 0.17 -5.96 11.80
CA ASP A 50 -0.17 -4.71 12.47
C ASP A 50 1.08 -3.85 12.74
N VAL A 51 2.21 -4.47 13.07
CA VAL A 51 3.50 -3.77 13.24
C VAL A 51 3.98 -3.23 11.90
N TYR A 52 3.90 -4.02 10.82
CA TYR A 52 4.29 -3.57 9.48
C TYR A 52 3.40 -2.43 8.98
N TYR A 53 2.08 -2.54 9.18
CA TYR A 53 1.13 -1.49 8.83
C TYR A 53 1.45 -0.17 9.54
N ASN A 54 1.75 -0.22 10.85
CA ASN A 54 2.15 0.96 11.60
C ASN A 54 3.53 1.48 11.17
N LEU A 55 4.46 0.60 10.83
CA LEU A 55 5.77 0.98 10.30
C LEU A 55 5.64 1.76 8.98
N VAL A 56 4.81 1.30 8.04
CA VAL A 56 4.53 2.02 6.79
C VAL A 56 3.86 3.37 7.08
N LYS A 57 2.95 3.43 8.05
CA LYS A 57 2.28 4.69 8.45
C LYS A 57 3.24 5.70 9.07
N VAL A 58 4.22 5.25 9.85
CA VAL A 58 5.30 6.11 10.35
C VAL A 58 6.19 6.54 9.19
N ALA A 59 6.59 5.62 8.33
CA ALA A 59 7.48 5.88 7.21
C ALA A 59 6.90 6.90 6.22
N LEU A 60 5.57 6.86 5.98
CA LEU A 60 4.82 7.87 5.24
C LEU A 60 5.01 9.28 5.83
N LYS A 61 4.91 9.43 7.15
CA LYS A 61 5.05 10.73 7.82
C LYS A 61 6.48 11.26 7.86
N THR A 62 7.46 10.38 7.75
CA THR A 62 8.88 10.71 7.93
C THR A 62 9.66 10.68 6.62
N ASP A 63 9.00 10.45 5.50
CA ASP A 63 9.60 10.32 4.17
C ASP A 63 10.70 9.23 4.09
N MET A 64 10.49 8.12 4.82
CA MET A 64 11.47 7.02 4.94
C MET A 64 10.94 5.72 4.31
N ILE A 65 9.97 5.80 3.41
CA ILE A 65 9.33 4.60 2.85
C ILE A 65 10.31 3.73 2.08
N THR A 66 11.29 4.33 1.41
CA THR A 66 12.34 3.63 0.65
C THR A 66 13.22 2.74 1.52
N SER A 67 13.32 3.02 2.83
CA SER A 67 14.03 2.20 3.81
C SER A 67 13.20 1.03 4.36
N VAL A 68 11.88 1.09 4.19
CA VAL A 68 10.92 0.12 4.75
C VAL A 68 10.35 -0.80 3.67
N PHE A 69 10.10 -0.26 2.49
CA PHE A 69 9.52 -0.96 1.36
C PHE A 69 10.38 -0.75 0.13
N SER A 70 10.80 -1.87 -0.47
CA SER A 70 11.64 -1.89 -1.67
C SER A 70 11.16 -2.86 -2.74
N ASP A 71 10.36 -3.88 -2.37
CA ASP A 71 10.00 -4.96 -3.28
C ASP A 71 8.55 -5.43 -3.05
N LEU A 72 7.72 -5.20 -4.07
CA LEU A 72 6.32 -5.62 -4.09
C LEU A 72 6.16 -7.15 -4.14
N THR A 73 7.07 -7.85 -4.83
CA THR A 73 7.01 -9.31 -4.98
C THR A 73 7.19 -9.98 -3.64
N LYS A 74 8.18 -9.52 -2.85
CA LYS A 74 8.40 -10.02 -1.48
C LYS A 74 7.22 -9.74 -0.57
N LEU A 75 6.63 -8.54 -0.67
CA LEU A 75 5.44 -8.19 0.11
C LEU A 75 4.27 -9.12 -0.25
N LYS A 76 4.06 -9.41 -1.53
CA LYS A 76 2.99 -10.30 -1.99
C LYS A 76 3.14 -11.71 -1.45
N THR A 77 4.33 -12.32 -1.60
CA THR A 77 4.61 -13.64 -1.03
C THR A 77 4.38 -13.65 0.47
N TRP A 78 4.84 -12.61 1.18
CA TRP A 78 4.66 -12.49 2.61
C TRP A 78 3.19 -12.34 3.04
N LEU A 79 2.39 -11.55 2.32
CA LEU A 79 0.96 -11.40 2.59
C LEU A 79 0.19 -12.71 2.33
N HIS A 80 0.59 -13.46 1.31
CA HIS A 80 0.04 -14.77 0.99
C HIS A 80 0.43 -15.81 2.06
N ASP A 81 1.70 -15.87 2.46
CA ASP A 81 2.20 -16.80 3.48
C ASP A 81 1.56 -16.58 4.85
N LEU A 82 1.16 -15.33 5.14
CA LEU A 82 0.44 -14.96 6.35
C LEU A 82 -1.09 -15.14 6.26
N GLU A 83 -1.62 -15.53 5.10
CA GLU A 83 -3.05 -15.72 4.83
C GLU A 83 -3.89 -14.49 5.24
N ILE A 84 -3.38 -13.28 4.94
CA ILE A 84 -4.05 -12.03 5.35
C ILE A 84 -5.33 -11.83 4.54
N PRO A 85 -6.47 -11.48 5.18
CA PRO A 85 -7.71 -11.18 4.46
C PRO A 85 -7.55 -10.05 3.44
N ILE A 86 -8.17 -10.20 2.27
CA ILE A 86 -8.15 -9.23 1.16
C ILE A 86 -8.42 -7.78 1.62
N PRO A 87 -9.41 -7.49 2.50
CA PRO A 87 -9.65 -6.11 2.94
C PRO A 87 -8.47 -5.48 3.69
N ARG A 88 -7.71 -6.28 4.44
CA ARG A 88 -6.48 -5.82 5.13
C ARG A 88 -5.37 -5.57 4.11
N VAL A 89 -5.18 -6.49 3.15
CA VAL A 89 -4.23 -6.31 2.04
C VAL A 89 -4.51 -5.01 1.28
N GLN A 90 -5.75 -4.77 0.88
CA GLN A 90 -6.17 -3.55 0.19
C GLN A 90 -5.86 -2.29 1.00
N LYS A 91 -6.15 -2.31 2.32
CA LYS A 91 -5.85 -1.18 3.21
C LYS A 91 -4.35 -0.89 3.31
N LEU A 92 -3.51 -1.92 3.31
CA LEU A 92 -2.05 -1.75 3.31
C LEU A 92 -1.54 -1.23 1.96
N LEU A 93 -2.01 -1.78 0.84
CA LEU A 93 -1.60 -1.34 -0.49
C LEU A 93 -1.99 0.12 -0.77
N ARG A 94 -3.16 0.57 -0.32
CA ARG A 94 -3.55 1.99 -0.40
C ARG A 94 -2.59 2.92 0.37
N LEU A 95 -2.26 2.55 1.60
CA LEU A 95 -1.34 3.31 2.45
C LEU A 95 0.06 3.35 1.80
N LEU A 96 0.49 2.24 1.22
CA LEU A 96 1.77 2.11 0.56
C LEU A 96 1.84 2.95 -0.72
N HIS A 97 0.78 2.94 -1.53
CA HIS A 97 0.66 3.81 -2.70
C HIS A 97 0.80 5.28 -2.32
N GLU A 98 0.05 5.75 -1.32
CA GLU A 98 0.14 7.13 -0.82
C GLU A 98 1.58 7.49 -0.40
N ALA A 99 2.25 6.58 0.32
CA ALA A 99 3.63 6.80 0.76
C ALA A 99 4.63 6.85 -0.39
N LEU A 100 4.43 6.06 -1.44
CA LEU A 100 5.28 6.05 -2.62
C LEU A 100 5.09 7.30 -3.50
N ILE A 101 3.86 7.79 -3.63
CA ILE A 101 3.59 9.05 -4.35
C ILE A 101 4.26 10.23 -3.63
N GLU A 102 4.14 10.34 -2.31
CA GLU A 102 4.79 11.41 -1.54
C GLU A 102 6.33 11.37 -1.69
N ASN A 103 6.91 10.16 -1.75
CA ASN A 103 8.34 9.95 -1.97
C ASN A 103 8.80 10.06 -3.42
N ARG A 104 7.92 10.48 -4.36
CA ARG A 104 8.20 10.58 -5.80
C ARG A 104 8.65 9.24 -6.43
N GLN A 105 8.19 8.12 -5.90
CA GLN A 105 8.44 6.77 -6.41
C GLN A 105 7.29 6.31 -7.32
N SER A 106 6.98 7.09 -8.36
CA SER A 106 5.80 6.91 -9.19
C SER A 106 5.72 5.54 -9.88
N GLU A 107 6.85 4.98 -10.30
CA GLU A 107 6.88 3.66 -10.93
C GLU A 107 6.46 2.54 -9.96
N LEU A 108 6.99 2.57 -8.73
CA LEU A 108 6.61 1.61 -7.70
C LEU A 108 5.17 1.84 -7.22
N ALA A 109 4.74 3.09 -7.10
CA ALA A 109 3.36 3.45 -6.76
C ALA A 109 2.38 2.84 -7.78
N SER A 110 2.65 3.01 -9.08
CA SER A 110 1.83 2.45 -10.15
C SER A 110 1.73 0.93 -10.07
N LYS A 111 2.84 0.22 -9.81
CA LYS A 111 2.85 -1.23 -9.60
C LYS A 111 2.00 -1.66 -8.39
N VAL A 112 2.12 -0.95 -7.28
CA VAL A 112 1.32 -1.20 -6.06
C VAL A 112 -0.17 -0.98 -6.32
N MET A 113 -0.52 0.04 -7.10
CA MET A 113 -1.89 0.34 -7.46
C MET A 113 -2.50 -0.70 -8.41
N ILE A 114 -1.74 -1.19 -9.39
CA ILE A 114 -2.16 -2.32 -10.25
C ILE A 114 -2.46 -3.55 -9.40
N GLU A 115 -1.59 -3.87 -8.45
CA GLU A 115 -1.80 -5.00 -7.55
C GLU A 115 -3.05 -4.78 -6.69
N LEU A 116 -3.26 -3.56 -6.15
CA LEU A 116 -4.49 -3.21 -5.43
C LEU A 116 -5.73 -3.44 -6.29
N LEU A 117 -5.73 -2.95 -7.53
CA LEU A 117 -6.84 -3.10 -8.46
C LEU A 117 -7.08 -4.57 -8.82
N SER A 118 -6.01 -5.37 -8.91
CA SER A 118 -6.06 -6.81 -9.18
C SER A 118 -6.66 -7.61 -8.01
N THR A 119 -6.74 -7.04 -6.79
CA THR A 119 -7.38 -7.70 -5.65
C THR A 119 -8.91 -7.59 -5.65
N TYR A 120 -9.49 -6.73 -6.50
CA TYR A 120 -10.94 -6.60 -6.61
C TYR A 120 -11.52 -7.69 -7.53
N THR A 121 -12.65 -8.21 -7.11
CA THR A 121 -13.49 -9.17 -7.83
C THR A 121 -14.76 -8.48 -8.30
N GLU A 122 -15.55 -9.15 -9.14
CA GLU A 122 -16.82 -8.59 -9.66
C GLU A 122 -17.78 -8.16 -8.55
N ASP A 123 -17.75 -8.84 -7.40
CA ASP A 123 -18.61 -8.55 -6.24
C ASP A 123 -18.26 -7.25 -5.49
N ASN A 124 -17.02 -6.78 -5.58
CA ASN A 124 -16.55 -5.56 -4.88
C ASN A 124 -15.97 -4.50 -5.85
N ALA A 125 -16.19 -4.66 -7.15
CA ALA A 125 -15.71 -3.78 -8.20
C ALA A 125 -16.18 -2.32 -8.04
N SER A 126 -17.34 -2.10 -7.42
CA SER A 126 -17.83 -0.75 -7.08
C SER A 126 -16.89 0.04 -6.16
N GLN A 127 -16.14 -0.64 -5.30
CA GLN A 127 -15.13 -0.03 -4.42
C GLN A 127 -13.81 0.24 -5.16
N ALA A 128 -13.53 -0.52 -6.22
CA ALA A 128 -12.35 -0.35 -7.06
C ALA A 128 -12.40 0.95 -7.84
N ARG A 129 -13.60 1.48 -8.12
CA ARG A 129 -13.79 2.69 -8.93
C ARG A 129 -13.01 3.90 -8.40
N ASP A 130 -13.16 4.22 -7.13
CA ASP A 130 -12.53 5.41 -6.54
C ASP A 130 -11.00 5.29 -6.53
N ASP A 131 -10.50 4.08 -6.25
CA ASP A 131 -9.06 3.77 -6.28
C ASP A 131 -8.51 3.82 -7.72
N ALA A 132 -9.27 3.32 -8.70
CA ALA A 132 -8.89 3.37 -10.11
C ALA A 132 -8.89 4.80 -10.66
N HIS A 133 -9.87 5.62 -10.29
CA HIS A 133 -9.88 7.04 -10.63
C HIS A 133 -8.64 7.75 -10.07
N ARG A 134 -8.29 7.50 -8.79
CA ARG A 134 -7.07 8.04 -8.18
C ARG A 134 -5.81 7.56 -8.90
N CYS A 135 -5.76 6.30 -9.31
CA CYS A 135 -4.65 5.75 -10.10
C CYS A 135 -4.46 6.55 -11.40
N ILE A 136 -5.52 6.69 -12.18
CA ILE A 136 -5.43 7.33 -13.51
C ILE A 136 -5.03 8.79 -13.36
N VAL A 137 -5.63 9.52 -12.42
CA VAL A 137 -5.26 10.92 -12.13
C VAL A 137 -3.79 11.00 -11.69
N SER A 138 -3.32 10.10 -10.83
CA SER A 138 -1.93 10.09 -10.37
C SER A 138 -0.95 9.77 -11.49
N CYS A 139 -1.28 8.84 -12.39
CA CYS A 139 -0.47 8.50 -13.55
C CYS A 139 -0.43 9.66 -14.57
N LEU A 140 -1.56 10.34 -14.80
CA LEU A 140 -1.62 11.51 -15.68
C LEU A 140 -0.90 12.73 -15.11
N ALA A 141 -0.90 12.89 -13.79
CA ALA A 141 -0.17 13.96 -13.11
C ALA A 141 1.35 13.75 -13.11
N ASP A 142 1.81 12.52 -13.36
CA ASP A 142 3.22 12.18 -13.37
C ASP A 142 3.83 12.40 -14.77
N PRO A 143 4.73 13.38 -14.94
CA PRO A 143 5.36 13.67 -16.22
C PRO A 143 6.31 12.56 -16.71
N SER A 144 6.62 11.56 -15.86
CA SER A 144 7.44 10.41 -16.24
C SER A 144 6.64 9.20 -16.76
N THR A 145 5.30 9.24 -16.63
CA THR A 145 4.42 8.16 -17.07
C THR A 145 3.93 8.45 -18.50
N PHE A 146 4.63 7.89 -19.49
CA PHE A 146 4.32 8.11 -20.92
C PHE A 146 3.37 7.07 -21.52
N LEU A 147 3.28 5.87 -20.93
CA LEU A 147 2.50 4.75 -21.45
C LEU A 147 1.65 4.17 -20.33
N LEU A 148 0.32 4.21 -20.49
CA LEU A 148 -0.65 3.61 -19.56
C LEU A 148 -0.86 2.11 -19.84
N ASP A 149 0.01 1.50 -20.66
CA ASP A 149 -0.09 0.10 -21.09
C ASP A 149 -0.12 -0.90 -19.93
N HIS A 150 0.46 -0.53 -18.79
CA HIS A 150 0.47 -1.35 -17.57
C HIS A 150 -0.91 -1.41 -16.88
N LEU A 151 -1.86 -0.55 -17.27
CA LEU A 151 -3.25 -0.57 -16.80
C LEU A 151 -4.16 -1.43 -17.71
N LEU A 152 -3.75 -1.74 -18.95
CA LEU A 152 -4.51 -2.58 -19.89
C LEU A 152 -4.74 -4.03 -19.44
N PRO A 153 -3.82 -4.70 -18.70
CA PRO A 153 -4.02 -6.05 -18.21
C PRO A 153 -5.11 -6.15 -17.14
N LEU A 154 -5.48 -5.02 -16.50
CA LEU A 154 -6.51 -4.93 -15.46
C LEU A 154 -7.93 -4.99 -16.05
N LYS A 155 -8.18 -5.95 -16.94
CA LYS A 155 -9.39 -6.05 -17.75
C LYS A 155 -10.68 -6.07 -16.94
N GLN A 156 -10.68 -6.60 -15.71
CA GLN A 156 -11.90 -6.64 -14.89
C GLN A 156 -12.21 -5.32 -14.17
N PRO A 157 -11.28 -4.70 -13.42
CA PRO A 157 -11.50 -3.39 -12.82
C PRO A 157 -11.74 -2.28 -13.86
N VAL A 158 -11.02 -2.32 -14.98
CA VAL A 158 -11.14 -1.31 -16.06
C VAL A 158 -12.43 -1.50 -16.84
N ARG A 159 -12.91 -2.74 -17.03
CA ARG A 159 -14.24 -3.01 -17.59
C ARG A 159 -15.37 -2.44 -16.74
N PHE A 160 -15.21 -2.46 -15.42
CA PHE A 160 -16.23 -1.86 -14.55
C PHE A 160 -16.32 -0.33 -14.70
N LEU A 161 -15.27 0.30 -15.23
CA LEU A 161 -15.24 1.72 -15.57
C LEU A 161 -15.77 1.99 -17.00
N GLU A 162 -16.11 0.96 -17.79
CA GLU A 162 -16.69 1.14 -19.13
C GLU A 162 -17.97 1.98 -19.05
N GLY A 163 -17.95 3.15 -19.67
CA GLY A 163 -19.03 4.14 -19.64
C GLY A 163 -18.77 5.37 -18.77
N GLU A 164 -17.68 5.40 -17.99
CA GLU A 164 -17.22 6.61 -17.30
C GLU A 164 -16.17 7.38 -18.11
N LEU A 165 -16.17 8.72 -17.99
CA LEU A 165 -15.23 9.61 -18.70
C LEU A 165 -13.75 9.24 -18.48
N ILE A 166 -13.42 8.64 -17.34
CA ILE A 166 -12.06 8.19 -16.99
C ILE A 166 -11.60 7.03 -17.88
N HIS A 167 -12.52 6.13 -18.25
CA HIS A 167 -12.25 5.00 -19.14
C HIS A 167 -12.07 5.49 -20.58
N ASP A 168 -12.90 6.43 -21.01
CA ASP A 168 -12.77 7.04 -22.34
C ASP A 168 -11.45 7.81 -22.46
N LEU A 169 -11.04 8.54 -21.43
CA LEU A 169 -9.74 9.22 -21.38
C LEU A 169 -8.59 8.22 -21.47
N LEU A 170 -8.63 7.14 -20.69
CA LEU A 170 -7.62 6.09 -20.75
C LEU A 170 -7.58 5.40 -22.12
N THR A 171 -8.75 5.17 -22.73
CA THR A 171 -8.87 4.64 -24.08
C THR A 171 -8.25 5.59 -25.11
N ILE A 172 -8.46 6.90 -25.00
CA ILE A 172 -7.84 7.90 -25.89
C ILE A 172 -6.31 7.84 -25.78
N PHE A 173 -5.77 7.84 -24.56
CA PHE A 173 -4.32 7.81 -24.33
C PHE A 173 -3.67 6.48 -24.76
N VAL A 174 -4.42 5.38 -24.79
CA VAL A 174 -3.93 4.07 -25.27
C VAL A 174 -4.19 3.86 -26.76
N ALA A 175 -5.24 4.47 -27.32
CA ALA A 175 -5.66 4.26 -28.71
C ALA A 175 -4.89 5.12 -29.73
N GLU A 176 -4.03 6.05 -29.32
CA GLU A 176 -3.08 6.69 -30.24
C GLU A 176 -1.98 5.69 -30.64
N LYS A 177 -2.24 4.98 -31.75
CA LYS A 177 -1.25 4.37 -32.63
C LYS A 177 -1.16 5.14 -33.94
#